data_AF-C4GJH4-F1
#
_entry.id   AF-C4GJH4-F1
#
_cell.length_a   1.000
_cell.length_b   1.000
_cell.length_c   1.000
_cell.angle_alpha   90.00
_cell.angle_beta   90.00
_cell.angle_gamma   90.00
#
_symmetry.space_group_name_H-M   'P 1'
#
loop_
_entity.id
_entity.type
_entity.pdbx_description
1 polymer ?
#
loop_
_entity_poly.entity_id
_entity_poly.type
_entity_poly.pdbx_seq_one_letter_code
_entity_poly.pdbx_strand_id
1 'polypeptide(L)'
;MFYTHPFYSYDDINALCPECIAGGRAAKELEGEFVIRHHVSQAIGKAQQDELCLRTPSYSSWQEAQWADHCGDYCAFVGYANWEDLQRQGIAEGIEWLDFQPDPEDRPYIRNGGSMVGCLFRCLHCGQHILHVDLD
;
A
#
# COMPACT_ATOMS: atom_id res chain seq x y z
N MET A 1 2.71 21.53 0.19
CA MET A 1 3.12 20.16 0.55
C MET A 1 3.25 19.40 -0.76
N PHE A 2 4.34 18.66 -0.97
CA PHE A 2 4.62 17.95 -2.21
C PHE A 2 4.81 16.46 -1.92
N TYR A 3 4.40 15.60 -2.86
CA TYR A 3 4.59 14.15 -2.81
C TYR A 3 5.95 13.77 -3.42
N THR A 4 6.73 12.95 -2.72
CA THR A 4 8.11 12.57 -3.07
C THR A 4 8.36 11.05 -2.96
N HIS A 5 7.29 10.24 -3.03
CA HIS A 5 7.34 8.78 -2.92
C HIS A 5 7.19 8.15 -4.33
N PRO A 6 7.16 6.80 -4.48
CA PRO A 6 7.21 6.15 -5.79
C PRO A 6 6.18 6.66 -6.79
N PHE A 7 6.65 6.88 -8.02
CA PHE A 7 5.86 7.20 -9.19
C PHE A 7 6.58 6.64 -10.41
N TYR A 8 5.95 5.69 -11.10
CA TYR A 8 6.54 4.96 -12.20
C TYR A 8 6.26 5.71 -13.51
N SER A 9 7.25 6.46 -13.99
CA SER A 9 7.22 7.20 -15.26
C SER A 9 8.55 7.08 -16.01
N TYR A 10 8.59 7.50 -17.28
CA TYR A 10 9.84 7.56 -18.05
C TYR A 10 10.81 8.62 -17.50
N ASP A 11 10.26 9.76 -17.07
CA ASP A 11 11.04 10.86 -16.50
C ASP A 11 11.26 10.67 -14.99
N ASP A 12 12.39 11.19 -14.49
CA ASP A 12 12.70 11.25 -13.05
C ASP A 12 11.97 12.43 -12.39
N ILE A 13 10.91 12.13 -11.65
CA ILE A 13 10.03 13.14 -11.05
C ILE A 13 10.30 13.29 -9.55
N ASN A 14 10.84 14.45 -9.16
CA ASN A 14 11.23 14.70 -7.77
C ASN A 14 10.09 15.13 -6.85
N ALA A 15 9.02 15.72 -7.39
CA ALA A 15 7.91 16.21 -6.59
C ALA A 15 6.62 16.31 -7.40
N LEU A 16 5.52 15.78 -6.84
CA LEU A 16 4.18 15.89 -7.42
C LEU A 16 3.26 16.73 -6.54
N CYS A 17 2.37 17.48 -7.20
CA CYS A 17 1.39 18.30 -6.53
C CYS A 17 0.22 17.41 -6.04
N PRO A 18 -0.19 17.43 -4.75
CA PRO A 18 -1.23 16.54 -4.24
C PRO A 18 -2.56 16.65 -4.97
N GLU A 19 -2.95 17.86 -5.38
CA GLU A 19 -4.16 18.09 -6.19
C GLU A 19 -4.04 17.52 -7.61
N CYS A 20 -2.83 17.41 -8.14
CA CYS A 20 -2.54 16.83 -9.45
C CYS A 20 -2.66 15.31 -9.39
N ILE A 21 -2.25 14.71 -8.28
CA ILE A 21 -2.45 13.28 -7.99
C ILE A 21 -3.95 13.01 -7.82
N ALA A 22 -4.60 13.71 -6.89
CA ALA A 22 -6.02 13.53 -6.61
C ALA A 22 -6.90 13.80 -7.84
N GLY A 23 -6.51 14.72 -8.73
CA GLY A 23 -7.21 15.00 -9.98
C GLY A 23 -6.82 14.11 -11.18
N GLY A 24 -5.85 13.20 -11.02
CA GLY A 24 -5.34 12.32 -12.09
C GLY A 24 -4.51 13.03 -13.17
N ARG A 25 -4.21 14.32 -13.00
CA ARG A 25 -3.38 15.07 -13.96
C ARG A 25 -1.94 14.59 -13.97
N ALA A 26 -1.39 14.25 -12.80
CA ALA A 26 -0.01 13.78 -12.69
C ALA A 26 0.22 12.51 -13.53
N ALA A 27 -0.60 11.48 -13.31
CA ALA A 27 -0.54 10.24 -14.08
C ALA A 27 -0.77 10.45 -15.59
N LYS A 28 -1.70 11.33 -15.95
CA LYS A 28 -2.04 11.60 -17.35
C LYS A 28 -0.93 12.35 -18.10
N GLU A 29 -0.37 13.39 -17.51
CA GLU A 29 0.63 14.25 -18.18
C GLU A 29 2.01 13.59 -18.23
N LEU A 30 2.32 12.72 -17.27
CA LEU A 30 3.60 12.05 -17.14
C LEU A 30 3.56 10.58 -17.60
N GLU A 31 2.41 10.14 -18.11
CA GLU A 31 2.15 8.77 -18.57
C GLU A 31 2.63 7.70 -17.57
N GLY A 32 2.35 7.94 -16.28
CA GLY A 32 2.86 7.14 -15.17
C GLY A 32 1.80 6.63 -14.21
N GLU A 33 2.19 5.71 -13.34
CA GLU A 33 1.33 5.09 -12.33
C GLU A 33 1.99 5.19 -10.94
N PHE A 34 1.18 5.27 -9.88
CA PHE A 34 1.65 5.24 -8.48
C PHE A 34 1.83 3.81 -7.97
N VAL A 35 0.97 2.90 -8.44
CA VAL A 35 1.02 1.46 -8.17
C VAL A 35 1.00 0.76 -9.51
N ILE A 36 1.90 -0.20 -9.72
CA ILE A 36 1.96 -0.93 -10.98
C ILE A 36 0.66 -1.74 -11.15
N ARG A 37 -0.12 -1.41 -12.18
CA ARG A 37 -1.41 -2.05 -12.45
C ARG A 37 -1.35 -3.57 -12.52
N HIS A 38 -0.26 -4.13 -13.03
CA HIS A 38 -0.07 -5.58 -13.13
C HIS A 38 -0.09 -6.28 -11.76
N HIS A 39 0.24 -5.57 -10.68
CA HIS A 39 0.24 -6.09 -9.31
C HIS A 39 -1.06 -5.78 -8.55
N VAL A 40 -1.98 -5.05 -9.17
CA VAL A 40 -3.30 -4.79 -8.58
C VAL A 40 -4.23 -5.96 -8.87
N SER A 41 -4.96 -6.38 -7.84
CA SER A 41 -5.94 -7.46 -7.90
C SER A 41 -6.94 -7.27 -9.04
N GLN A 42 -7.19 -8.34 -9.79
CA GLN A 42 -8.21 -8.35 -10.85
C GLN A 42 -9.62 -8.61 -10.29
N ALA A 43 -9.74 -8.87 -8.99
CA ALA A 43 -11.03 -9.05 -8.33
C ALA A 43 -11.78 -7.72 -8.10
N ILE A 44 -11.05 -6.60 -8.07
CA ILE A 44 -11.64 -5.26 -7.95
C ILE A 44 -11.95 -4.68 -9.33
N GLY A 45 -12.97 -3.83 -9.40
CA GLY A 45 -13.43 -3.24 -10.66
C GLY A 45 -12.39 -2.30 -11.29
N LYS A 46 -12.51 -2.10 -12.61
CA LYS A 46 -11.58 -1.25 -13.36
C LYS A 46 -11.49 0.18 -12.80
N ALA A 47 -12.61 0.74 -12.36
CA ALA A 47 -12.64 2.09 -11.77
C ALA A 47 -11.81 2.17 -10.47
N GLN A 48 -11.87 1.12 -9.63
CA GLN A 48 -11.08 0.98 -8.42
C GLN A 48 -9.59 0.84 -8.75
N GLN A 49 -9.25 0.02 -9.74
CA GLN A 49 -7.86 -0.08 -10.22
C GLN A 49 -7.34 1.26 -10.76
N ASP A 50 -8.16 1.99 -11.52
CA ASP A 50 -7.78 3.30 -12.08
C ASP A 50 -7.57 4.35 -10.98
N GLU A 51 -8.43 4.39 -9.96
CA GLU A 51 -8.26 5.27 -8.80
C GLU A 51 -6.97 4.95 -8.03
N LEU A 52 -6.71 3.66 -7.81
CA LEU A 52 -5.50 3.22 -7.12
C LEU A 52 -4.22 3.55 -7.92
N CYS A 53 -4.15 3.13 -9.19
CA CYS A 53 -2.95 3.27 -10.00
C CYS A 53 -2.67 4.72 -10.40
N LEU A 54 -3.70 5.56 -10.60
CA LEU A 54 -3.54 6.86 -11.26
C LEU A 54 -3.78 8.05 -10.33
N ARG A 55 -4.41 7.84 -9.17
CA ARG A 55 -4.88 8.94 -8.30
C ARG A 55 -4.58 8.73 -6.82
N THR A 56 -4.06 7.57 -6.44
CA THR A 56 -3.70 7.27 -5.05
C THR A 56 -2.18 7.32 -4.89
N PRO A 57 -1.64 8.20 -4.03
CA PRO A 57 -0.23 8.19 -3.68
C PRO A 57 0.23 6.80 -3.20
N SER A 58 1.38 6.36 -3.67
CA SER A 58 1.98 5.09 -3.25
C SER A 58 2.69 5.21 -1.90
N TYR A 59 3.20 4.08 -1.40
CA TYR A 59 4.04 4.01 -0.21
C TYR A 59 5.44 3.50 -0.56
N SER A 60 6.43 3.76 0.28
CA SER A 60 7.79 3.24 0.09
C SER A 60 7.89 1.78 0.55
N SER A 61 8.51 0.94 -0.26
CA SER A 61 8.77 -0.48 -0.01
C SER A 61 10.18 -0.85 -0.48
N TRP A 62 10.73 -1.94 0.09
CA TRP A 62 11.95 -2.60 -0.36
C TRP A 62 11.71 -3.31 -1.69
N GLN A 63 10.63 -4.08 -1.77
CA GLN A 63 10.18 -4.71 -3.01
C GLN A 63 9.17 -3.81 -3.74
N GLU A 64 8.64 -4.30 -4.85
CA GLU A 64 7.54 -3.64 -5.55
C GLU A 64 6.28 -3.60 -4.68
N ALA A 65 5.67 -2.41 -4.55
CA ALA A 65 4.56 -2.18 -3.63
C ALA A 65 3.37 -3.11 -3.94
N GLN A 66 2.98 -3.92 -2.96
CA GLN A 66 1.79 -4.77 -3.00
C GLN A 66 0.59 -4.06 -2.39
N TRP A 67 -0.60 -4.22 -2.97
CA TRP A 67 -1.78 -3.53 -2.46
C TRP A 67 -2.90 -4.51 -2.12
N ALA A 68 -3.32 -4.49 -0.85
CA ALA A 68 -4.40 -5.35 -0.39
C ALA A 68 -5.76 -4.92 -0.96
N ASP A 69 -6.59 -5.90 -1.33
CA ASP A 69 -8.01 -5.73 -1.62
C ASP A 69 -8.88 -6.52 -0.65
N HIS A 70 -10.10 -6.03 -0.42
CA HIS A 70 -11.09 -6.70 0.43
C HIS A 70 -12.48 -6.16 0.09
N CYS A 71 -13.53 -6.98 0.21
CA CYS A 71 -14.91 -6.62 -0.15
C CYS A 71 -15.07 -6.11 -1.61
N GLY A 72 -14.20 -6.55 -2.54
CA GLY A 72 -14.26 -6.14 -3.95
C GLY A 72 -13.75 -4.72 -4.21
N ASP A 73 -12.96 -4.16 -3.30
CA ASP A 73 -12.35 -2.83 -3.41
C ASP A 73 -10.91 -2.84 -2.88
N TYR A 74 -10.09 -1.86 -3.28
CA TYR A 74 -8.77 -1.70 -2.69
C TYR A 74 -8.88 -1.23 -1.23
N CYS A 75 -7.91 -1.62 -0.41
CA CYS A 75 -7.85 -1.18 0.97
C CYS A 75 -7.13 0.16 1.11
N ALA A 76 -7.47 0.95 2.12
CA ALA A 76 -6.72 2.15 2.47
C ALA A 76 -5.39 1.76 3.11
N PHE A 77 -4.29 2.31 2.64
CA PHE A 77 -3.02 2.24 3.35
C PHE A 77 -3.10 3.09 4.63
N VAL A 78 -2.94 2.45 5.78
CA VAL A 78 -3.00 3.11 7.10
C VAL A 78 -1.62 3.64 7.49
N GLY A 79 -0.57 2.89 7.14
CA GLY A 79 0.81 3.23 7.44
C GLY A 79 1.66 2.00 7.72
N TYR A 80 2.89 2.25 8.12
CA TYR A 80 3.81 1.20 8.57
C TYR A 80 3.47 0.78 10.00
N ALA A 81 3.53 -0.53 10.25
CA ALA A 81 3.20 -1.12 11.53
C ALA A 81 4.37 -1.87 12.15
N ASN A 82 4.48 -1.77 13.47
CA ASN A 82 5.31 -2.66 14.29
C ASN A 82 4.41 -3.73 14.88
N TRP A 83 4.89 -4.98 14.97
CA TRP A 83 4.10 -6.08 15.53
C TRP A 83 3.62 -5.82 16.96
N GLU A 84 4.50 -5.27 17.80
CA GLU A 84 4.16 -4.96 19.19
C GLU A 84 3.00 -3.95 19.30
N ASP A 85 2.95 -2.96 18.41
CA ASP A 85 1.87 -1.96 18.39
C ASP A 85 0.55 -2.57 17.92
N LEU A 86 0.59 -3.46 16.92
CA LEU A 86 -0.58 -4.21 16.47
C LEU A 86 -1.16 -5.09 17.59
N GLN A 87 -0.30 -5.71 18.40
CA GLN A 87 -0.72 -6.50 19.56
C GLN A 87 -1.36 -5.63 20.64
N ARG A 88 -0.72 -4.51 21.00
CA ARG A 88 -1.25 -3.57 22.02
C ARG A 88 -2.59 -2.98 21.63
N GLN A 89 -2.82 -2.76 20.34
CA GLN A 89 -4.08 -2.24 19.81
C GLN A 89 -5.15 -3.32 19.60
N GLY A 90 -4.82 -4.61 19.84
CA GLY A 90 -5.74 -5.74 19.62
C GLY A 90 -5.99 -6.05 18.14
N ILE A 91 -5.24 -5.45 17.22
CA ILE A 91 -5.37 -5.67 15.78
C ILE A 91 -4.77 -7.01 15.38
N ALA A 92 -3.67 -7.41 16.01
CA ALA A 92 -2.89 -8.59 15.62
C ALA A 92 -3.67 -9.92 15.65
N GLU A 93 -4.69 -10.05 16.50
CA GLU A 93 -5.48 -11.29 16.62
C GLU A 93 -6.43 -11.51 15.43
N GLY A 94 -6.92 -10.43 14.83
CA GLY A 94 -7.88 -10.45 13.74
C GLY A 94 -7.28 -10.04 12.39
N ILE A 95 -5.96 -9.87 12.30
CA ILE A 95 -5.31 -9.37 11.09
C ILE A 95 -5.26 -10.46 10.01
N GLU A 96 -5.61 -10.09 8.78
CA GLU A 96 -5.40 -10.94 7.61
C GLU A 96 -4.03 -10.64 7.00
N TRP A 97 -3.44 -11.63 6.35
CA TRP A 97 -2.09 -11.52 5.77
C TRP A 97 -2.20 -11.46 4.25
N LEU A 98 -1.56 -10.46 3.65
CA LEU A 98 -1.41 -10.37 2.21
C LEU A 98 -0.23 -11.26 1.79
N ASP A 99 -0.49 -12.18 0.86
CA ASP A 99 0.44 -13.16 0.26
C ASP A 99 1.07 -14.18 1.22
N PHE A 100 1.73 -13.71 2.28
CA PHE A 100 2.52 -14.52 3.19
C PHE A 100 2.29 -14.13 4.65
N GLN A 101 2.09 -15.15 5.50
CA GLN A 101 2.02 -15.02 6.95
C GLN A 101 3.33 -15.53 7.57
N PRO A 102 4.13 -14.68 8.23
CA PRO A 102 5.31 -15.12 8.96
C PRO A 102 4.95 -16.06 10.12
N ASP A 103 5.89 -16.96 10.41
CA ASP A 103 5.82 -17.82 11.57
C ASP A 103 5.74 -16.98 12.86
N PRO A 104 5.02 -17.43 13.90
CA PRO A 104 4.82 -16.65 15.12
C PRO A 104 6.11 -16.14 15.78
N GLU A 105 7.21 -16.87 15.64
CA GLU A 105 8.52 -16.50 16.17
C GLU A 105 9.18 -15.34 15.43
N ASP A 106 8.83 -15.13 14.15
CA ASP A 106 9.39 -14.08 13.31
C ASP A 106 8.59 -12.77 13.37
N ARG A 107 7.31 -12.83 13.74
CA ARG A 107 6.43 -11.65 13.81
C ARG A 107 6.99 -10.50 14.66
N PRO A 108 7.66 -10.71 15.80
CA PRO A 108 8.30 -9.64 16.57
C PRO A 108 9.38 -8.83 15.82
N TYR A 109 9.88 -9.33 14.68
CA TYR A 109 10.81 -8.61 13.81
C TYR A 109 10.11 -7.66 12.83
N ILE A 110 8.79 -7.73 12.67
CA ILE A 110 8.03 -6.78 11.86
C ILE A 110 8.10 -5.39 12.50
N ARG A 111 8.88 -4.50 11.90
CA ARG A 111 9.15 -3.15 12.41
C ARG A 111 9.38 -2.16 11.26
N ASN A 112 8.87 -0.95 11.44
CA ASN A 112 9.17 0.14 10.52
C ASN A 112 10.68 0.45 10.52
N GLY A 113 11.29 0.46 9.33
CA GLY A 113 12.73 0.70 9.13
C GLY A 113 13.63 -0.52 9.41
N GLY A 114 13.07 -1.71 9.57
CA GLY A 114 13.83 -2.98 9.63
C GLY A 114 13.87 -3.71 8.29
N SER A 115 14.48 -4.91 8.31
CA SER A 115 14.49 -5.87 7.19
C SER A 115 13.14 -6.60 6.98
N MET A 116 12.19 -6.39 7.89
CA MET A 116 10.83 -6.92 7.81
C MET A 116 9.85 -5.81 8.16
N VAL A 117 9.27 -5.19 7.14
CA VAL A 117 8.42 -3.99 7.28
C VAL A 117 6.95 -4.39 7.13
N GLY A 118 6.12 -4.04 8.11
CA GLY A 118 4.68 -4.25 8.06
C GLY A 118 3.98 -3.09 7.37
N CYS A 119 3.33 -3.34 6.24
CA CYS A 119 2.48 -2.38 5.53
C CYS A 119 1.01 -2.65 5.89
N LEU A 120 0.42 -1.80 6.75
CA LEU A 120 -0.92 -2.00 7.27
C LEU A 120 -1.95 -1.35 6.35
N PHE A 121 -2.95 -2.15 5.97
CA PHE A 121 -4.10 -1.73 5.20
C PHE A 121 -5.38 -1.92 6.00
N ARG A 122 -6.41 -1.16 5.62
CA ARG A 122 -7.76 -1.26 6.18
C ARG A 122 -8.81 -1.25 5.08
N CYS A 123 -9.69 -2.24 5.08
CA CYS A 123 -10.81 -2.32 4.16
C CYS A 123 -11.72 -1.08 4.32
N LEU A 124 -12.08 -0.46 3.19
CA LEU A 124 -12.96 0.71 3.15
C LEU A 124 -14.41 0.41 3.56
N HIS A 125 -14.82 -0.87 3.49
CA HIS A 125 -16.21 -1.29 3.68
C HIS A 125 -16.48 -1.87 5.07
N CYS A 126 -15.70 -2.89 5.48
CA CYS A 126 -15.90 -3.57 6.76
C CYS A 126 -14.90 -3.15 7.84
N GLY A 127 -13.83 -2.43 7.48
CA GLY A 127 -12.78 -2.03 8.42
C GLY A 127 -11.79 -3.13 8.82
N GLN A 128 -11.84 -4.30 8.16
CA GLN A 128 -10.87 -5.39 8.32
C GLN A 128 -9.44 -4.88 8.10
N HIS A 129 -8.51 -5.29 8.95
CA HIS A 129 -7.09 -4.96 8.79
C HIS A 129 -6.37 -6.07 8.05
N ILE A 130 -5.56 -5.69 7.06
CA ILE A 130 -4.74 -6.59 6.26
C ILE A 130 -3.29 -6.12 6.36
N LEU A 131 -2.35 -7.04 6.57
CA LEU A 131 -0.94 -6.74 6.68
C LEU A 131 -0.17 -7.40 5.55
N HIS A 132 0.56 -6.58 4.80
CA HIS A 132 1.62 -7.07 3.92
C HIS A 132 2.96 -6.97 4.64
N VAL A 133 3.81 -7.98 4.47
CA VAL A 133 5.17 -8.00 5.03
C VAL A 133 6.16 -7.89 3.89
N ASP A 134 6.89 -6.78 3.89
CA ASP A 134 7.89 -6.44 2.89
C ASP A 134 9.29 -6.72 3.46
N LEU A 135 10.10 -7.46 2.70
CA LEU A 135 11.41 -7.97 3.12
C LEU A 135 12.52 -7.36 2.26
N ASP A 136 13.67 -7.05 2.88
CA ASP A 136 14.86 -6.54 2.18
C ASP A 136 15.65 -7.60 1.39
#